data_AF-A0A442HU07-F1
#
_entry.id   AF-A0A442HU07-F1
#
_cell.length_a   1.000
_cell.length_b   1.000
_cell.length_c   1.000
_cell.angle_alpha   90.00
_cell.angle_beta   90.00
_cell.angle_gamma   90.00
#
_symmetry.space_group_name_H-M   'P 1'
#
loop_
_entity.id
_entity.type
_entity.pdbx_description
1 polymer ?
#
loop_
_entity_poly.entity_id
_entity_poly.type
_entity_poly.pdbx_seq_one_letter_code
_entity_poly.pdbx_strand_id
1 'polypeptide(L)'
;YNIIILSDRQLGPDRIAIPALLATAAVHHHLIRKGLRTSVGLVVESGEPREVHHFCCLAGYGAEAINPYLAFDTLLDMHKRGELPAEVDAYEVVSRYIKSIGKGILKV
;
A
#
# COMPACT_ATOMS: atom_id res chain seq x y z
N TYR A 1 -16.80 -14.56 3.23
CA TYR A 1 -15.96 -13.36 3.40
C TYR A 1 -15.29 -13.11 2.07
N ASN A 2 -15.49 -11.94 1.46
CA ASN A 2 -15.08 -11.69 0.07
C ASN A 2 -13.85 -10.77 -0.03
N ILE A 3 -13.24 -10.40 1.10
CA ILE A 3 -12.05 -9.53 1.14
C ILE A 3 -11.07 -10.11 2.17
N ILE A 4 -9.81 -10.22 1.77
CA ILE A 4 -8.67 -10.58 2.62
C ILE A 4 -7.76 -9.36 2.71
N ILE A 5 -7.42 -8.96 3.93
CA ILE A 5 -6.49 -7.86 4.19
C ILE A 5 -5.16 -8.47 4.67
N LEU A 6 -4.10 -8.27 3.91
CA LEU A 6 -2.73 -8.55 4.34
C LEU A 6 -2.19 -7.28 5.00
N SER A 7 -1.93 -7.34 6.31
CA SER A 7 -1.50 -6.19 7.10
C SER A 7 -0.23 -6.47 7.88
N ASP A 8 0.73 -5.53 7.82
CA ASP A 8 1.94 -5.54 8.63
C ASP A 8 1.85 -4.62 9.88
N ARG A 9 0.68 -4.01 10.16
CA ARG A 9 0.49 -3.07 11.29
C ARG A 9 0.88 -3.60 12.66
N GLN A 10 0.88 -4.92 12.84
CA GLN A 10 1.24 -5.57 14.10
C GLN A 10 2.73 -5.88 14.20
N LEU A 11 3.58 -5.26 13.37
CA LEU A 11 5.03 -5.35 13.49
C LEU A 11 5.48 -4.87 14.88
N GLY A 12 6.51 -5.52 15.42
CA GLY A 12 7.05 -5.19 16.73
C GLY A 12 8.34 -5.96 17.03
N PRO A 13 8.91 -5.78 18.23
CA PRO A 13 10.17 -6.42 18.61
C PRO A 13 10.18 -7.95 18.44
N ASP A 14 9.05 -8.59 18.73
CA ASP A 14 8.88 -10.05 18.65
C ASP A 14 8.11 -10.50 17.39
N ARG A 15 7.81 -9.57 16.47
CA ARG A 15 7.01 -9.85 15.27
C ARG A 15 7.52 -9.05 14.09
N ILE A 16 8.33 -9.70 13.28
CA ILE A 16 8.84 -9.13 12.03
C ILE A 16 7.75 -9.10 10.95
N ALA A 17 7.75 -8.05 10.14
CA ALA A 17 6.89 -7.98 8.97
C ALA A 17 7.42 -8.94 7.87
N ILE A 18 6.50 -9.60 7.17
CA ILE A 18 6.83 -10.26 5.90
C ILE A 18 6.78 -9.17 4.82
N PRO A 19 7.77 -9.11 3.90
CA PRO A 19 7.73 -8.16 2.79
C PRO A 19 6.39 -8.20 2.06
N ALA A 20 5.76 -7.05 1.86
CA ALA A 20 4.37 -6.95 1.41
C ALA A 20 4.19 -7.59 0.03
N LEU A 21 5.17 -7.41 -0.87
CA LEU A 21 5.15 -8.05 -2.20
C LEU A 21 5.20 -9.58 -2.10
N LEU A 22 6.04 -10.12 -1.20
CA LEU A 22 6.17 -11.56 -1.00
C LEU A 22 4.87 -12.15 -0.44
N ALA A 23 4.29 -11.52 0.59
CA ALA A 23 3.04 -11.95 1.19
C ALA A 23 1.89 -11.94 0.15
N THR A 24 1.79 -10.85 -0.61
CA THR A 24 0.78 -10.68 -1.67
C THR A 24 0.91 -11.75 -2.75
N ALA A 25 2.10 -11.93 -3.31
CA ALA A 25 2.35 -12.91 -4.37
C ALA A 25 2.09 -14.34 -3.89
N ALA A 26 2.53 -14.69 -2.68
CA ALA A 26 2.33 -16.01 -2.11
C ALA A 26 0.83 -16.35 -1.96
N VAL A 27 0.06 -15.42 -1.39
CA VAL A 27 -1.40 -15.59 -1.20
C VAL A 27 -2.11 -15.60 -2.55
N HIS A 28 -1.78 -14.67 -3.45
CA HIS A 28 -2.35 -14.60 -4.79
C HIS A 28 -2.19 -15.92 -5.56
N HIS A 29 -0.97 -16.44 -5.66
CA HIS A 29 -0.71 -17.69 -6.37
C HIS A 29 -1.29 -18.91 -5.64
N HIS A 30 -1.33 -18.90 -4.31
CA HIS A 30 -2.00 -19.97 -3.56
C HIS A 30 -3.49 -20.03 -3.88
N LEU A 31 -4.17 -18.88 -3.87
CA LEU A 31 -5.59 -18.79 -4.18
C LEU A 31 -5.90 -19.20 -5.62
N ILE A 32 -5.02 -18.86 -6.58
CA ILE A 32 -5.12 -19.36 -7.96
C ILE A 32 -5.06 -20.89 -7.99
N ARG A 33 -4.07 -21.50 -7.34
CA ARG A 33 -3.92 -22.97 -7.29
C ARG A 33 -5.11 -23.67 -6.63
N LYS A 34 -5.84 -22.98 -5.76
CA LYS A 34 -7.05 -23.48 -5.10
C LYS A 34 -8.36 -23.14 -5.83
N GLY A 35 -8.29 -22.40 -6.94
CA GLY A 35 -9.48 -21.95 -7.67
C GLY A 35 -10.32 -20.91 -6.92
N LEU A 36 -9.74 -20.23 -5.91
CA LEU A 36 -10.45 -19.30 -5.02
C LEU A 36 -10.19 -17.83 -5.35
N ARG A 37 -9.24 -17.51 -6.24
CA ARG A 37 -8.79 -16.12 -6.48
C ARG A 37 -9.91 -15.19 -6.96
N THR A 38 -10.86 -15.68 -7.73
CA THR A 38 -11.98 -14.86 -8.25
C THR A 38 -13.07 -14.60 -7.21
N SER A 39 -13.05 -15.33 -6.09
CA SER A 39 -14.06 -15.23 -5.03
C SER A 39 -13.65 -14.29 -3.90
N VAL A 40 -12.43 -13.76 -3.93
CA VAL A 40 -11.88 -12.91 -2.86
C VAL A 40 -11.11 -11.74 -3.45
N GLY A 41 -11.31 -10.56 -2.87
CA GLY A 41 -10.46 -9.40 -3.09
C GLY A 41 -9.27 -9.39 -2.14
N LEU A 42 -8.12 -8.93 -2.63
CA LEU A 42 -6.88 -8.88 -1.86
C LEU A 42 -6.46 -7.44 -1.62
N VAL A 43 -6.53 -6.99 -0.37
CA VAL A 43 -6.13 -5.65 0.05
C VAL A 43 -4.81 -5.75 0.80
N VAL A 44 -3.87 -4.86 0.49
CA VAL A 44 -2.57 -4.78 1.15
C VAL A 44 -2.53 -3.52 1.99
N GLU A 45 -2.38 -3.67 3.30
CA GLU A 45 -2.07 -2.59 4.22
C GLU A 45 -0.63 -2.73 4.65
N SER A 46 0.23 -1.79 4.24
CA SER A 46 1.67 -1.92 4.51
C SER A 46 2.36 -0.59 4.69
N GLY A 47 3.42 -0.60 5.52
CA GLY A 47 4.33 0.54 5.67
C GLY A 47 5.41 0.64 4.58
N GLU A 48 5.57 -0.38 3.74
CA GLU A 48 6.62 -0.45 2.72
C GLU A 48 6.34 0.35 1.42
N PRO A 49 5.11 0.40 0.88
CA PRO A 49 4.85 1.04 -0.42
C PRO A 49 4.93 2.57 -0.32
N ARG A 50 5.83 3.16 -1.11
CA ARG A 50 6.07 4.62 -1.14
C ARG A 50 6.44 5.16 -2.52
N GLU A 51 6.98 4.30 -3.39
CA GLU A 51 7.38 4.65 -4.76
C GLU A 51 6.44 3.99 -5.77
N VAL A 52 6.30 4.61 -6.94
CA VAL A 52 5.45 4.14 -8.05
C VAL A 52 5.69 2.65 -8.34
N HIS A 53 6.94 2.23 -8.39
CA HIS A 53 7.30 0.83 -8.64
C HIS A 53 6.71 -0.14 -7.61
N HIS A 54 6.70 0.21 -6.32
CA HIS A 54 6.12 -0.64 -5.28
C HIS A 54 4.62 -0.87 -5.52
N PHE A 55 3.87 0.18 -5.89
CA PHE A 55 2.45 0.06 -6.21
C PHE A 55 2.21 -0.77 -7.47
N CYS A 56 2.99 -0.54 -8.53
CA CYS A 56 2.91 -1.33 -9.76
C CYS A 56 3.18 -2.82 -9.51
N CYS A 57 4.21 -3.15 -8.73
CA CYS A 57 4.53 -4.53 -8.37
C CYS A 57 3.43 -5.18 -7.56
N LEU A 58 2.92 -4.52 -6.50
CA LEU A 58 1.84 -5.07 -5.69
C LEU A 58 0.57 -5.32 -6.51
N ALA A 59 0.18 -4.37 -7.36
CA ALA A 59 -0.96 -4.53 -8.26
C ALA A 59 -0.74 -5.69 -9.26
N GLY A 60 0.44 -5.76 -9.87
CA GLY A 60 0.81 -6.83 -10.81
C GLY A 60 0.83 -8.23 -10.19
N TYR A 61 1.14 -8.33 -8.90
CA TYR A 61 1.10 -9.59 -8.13
C TYR A 61 -0.23 -9.83 -7.41
N GLY A 62 -1.27 -9.07 -7.74
CA GLY A 62 -2.65 -9.41 -7.43
C GLY A 62 -3.30 -8.66 -6.28
N ALA A 63 -2.68 -7.59 -5.77
CA ALA A 63 -3.34 -6.64 -4.88
C ALA A 63 -4.39 -5.81 -5.65
N GLU A 64 -5.60 -5.72 -5.10
CA GLU A 64 -6.70 -4.93 -5.67
C GLU A 64 -6.78 -3.52 -5.07
N ALA A 65 -6.35 -3.38 -3.82
CA ALA A 65 -6.19 -2.09 -3.17
C ALA A 65 -4.94 -2.10 -2.28
N ILE A 66 -4.31 -0.93 -2.15
CA ILE A 66 -3.09 -0.75 -1.39
C ILE A 66 -3.29 0.45 -0.46
N ASN A 67 -3.16 0.22 0.84
CA ASN A 67 -3.16 1.24 1.88
C ASN A 67 -1.71 1.46 2.39
N PRO A 68 -0.98 2.47 1.87
CA PRO A 68 0.38 2.77 2.27
C PRO A 68 0.41 3.62 3.55
N TYR A 69 -0.07 3.07 4.67
CA TYR A 69 -0.35 3.88 5.87
C TYR A 69 0.86 4.67 6.36
N LEU A 70 2.06 4.08 6.35
CA LEU A 70 3.25 4.74 6.85
C LEU A 70 3.71 5.89 5.94
N ALA A 71 3.46 5.79 4.63
CA ALA A 71 3.72 6.89 3.71
C ALA A 71 2.80 8.08 4.01
N PHE A 72 1.51 7.82 4.27
CA PHE A 72 0.58 8.88 4.69
C PHE A 72 0.97 9.48 6.05
N ASP A 73 1.27 8.64 7.04
CA ASP A 73 1.68 9.12 8.38
C ASP A 73 2.95 9.97 8.29
N THR A 74 3.91 9.58 7.45
CA THR A 74 5.15 10.34 7.21
C THR A 74 4.85 11.71 6.61
N LEU A 75 3.99 11.78 5.58
CA LEU A 75 3.61 13.04 4.94
C LEU A 75 2.87 13.98 5.90
N LEU A 76 1.98 13.43 6.72
CA LEU A 76 1.25 14.20 7.73
C LEU A 76 2.16 14.68 8.85
N ASP A 77 3.17 13.90 9.25
CA ASP A 77 4.19 14.34 10.20
C ASP A 77 5.03 15.48 9.63
N MET A 78 5.52 15.35 8.40
CA MET A 78 6.28 16.41 7.70
C MET A 78 5.46 17.71 7.59
N HIS A 79 4.17 17.62 7.28
CA HIS A 79 3.27 18.77 7.27
C HIS A 79 3.18 19.44 8.66
N LYS A 80 2.99 18.66 9.73
CA LYS A 80 2.95 19.17 11.11
C LYS A 80 4.24 19.86 11.54
N ARG A 81 5.39 19.38 11.05
CA ARG A 81 6.71 19.97 11.30
C ARG A 81 7.00 21.22 10.46
N GLY A 82 6.11 21.59 9.54
CA GLY A 82 6.30 22.76 8.66
C GLY A 82 7.33 22.53 7.55
N GLU A 83 7.60 21.28 7.18
CA GLU A 83 8.56 20.92 6.13
C GLU A 83 7.96 20.95 4.72
N LEU A 84 6.64 21.12 4.62
CA LEU A 84 5.89 21.23 3.38
C LEU A 84 5.37 22.67 3.21
N PRO A 85 5.04 23.11 1.97
CA PRO A 85 4.56 24.46 1.73
C PRO A 85 3.33 24.80 2.59
N ALA A 86 3.36 25.96 3.24
CA ALA A 86 2.38 26.36 4.25
C ALA A 86 0.96 26.56 3.68
N GLU A 87 0.85 26.81 2.39
CA GLU A 87 -0.41 26.96 1.67
C GLU A 87 -1.12 25.63 1.37
N VAL A 88 -0.47 24.49 1.64
CA VAL A 88 -1.01 23.16 1.37
C VAL A 88 -1.48 22.53 2.68
N ASP A 89 -2.80 22.36 2.82
CA ASP A 89 -3.36 21.69 4.00
C ASP A 89 -3.06 20.18 4.02
N ALA A 90 -3.24 19.55 5.20
CA ALA A 90 -2.97 18.13 5.41
C ALA A 90 -3.73 17.20 4.45
N TYR A 91 -4.96 17.55 4.08
CA TYR A 91 -5.76 16.75 3.15
C TYR A 91 -5.19 16.86 1.73
N GLU A 92 -4.84 18.07 1.30
CA GLU A 92 -4.24 18.34 0.00
C GLU A 92 -2.86 17.68 -0.13
N VAL A 93 -2.06 17.59 0.94
CA VAL A 93 -0.81 16.83 0.96
C VAL A 93 -1.04 15.36 0.55
N VAL A 94 -2.01 14.69 1.20
CA VAL A 94 -2.35 13.28 0.92
C VAL A 94 -2.95 13.15 -0.48
N SER A 95 -3.87 14.03 -0.86
CA SER A 95 -4.50 14.08 -2.19
C SER A 95 -3.46 14.22 -3.32
N ARG A 96 -2.50 15.13 -3.17
CA ARG A 96 -1.40 15.32 -4.15
C ARG A 96 -0.51 14.09 -4.24
N TYR A 97 -0.21 13.43 -3.13
CA TYR A 97 0.55 12.18 -3.13
C TYR A 97 -0.21 11.08 -3.90
N ILE A 98 -1.49 10.85 -3.59
CA ILE A 98 -2.35 9.87 -4.30
C ILE A 98 -2.39 10.18 -5.80
N LYS A 99 -2.60 11.45 -6.17
CA LYS A 99 -2.60 11.89 -7.57
C LYS A 99 -1.26 11.65 -8.26
N SER A 100 -0.15 11.86 -7.58
CA SER A 100 1.20 11.68 -8.13
C SER A 100 1.53 10.22 -8.34
N ILE A 101 1.20 9.35 -7.37
CA ILE A 101 1.31 7.90 -7.52
C ILE A 101 0.42 7.41 -8.66
N GLY A 102 -0.84 7.84 -8.73
CA GLY A 102 -1.76 7.48 -9.80
C GLY A 102 -1.24 7.84 -11.19
N LYS A 103 -0.69 9.05 -11.37
CA LYS A 103 -0.02 9.46 -12.61
C LYS A 103 1.22 8.61 -12.92
N GLY A 104 1.99 8.27 -11.89
CA GLY A 104 3.15 7.41 -12.02
C GLY A 104 2.79 6.02 -12.52
N ILE A 105 1.73 5.41 -11.96
CA ILE A 105 1.25 4.09 -12.37
C ILE A 105 0.81 4.10 -13.84
N LEU A 106 0.10 5.13 -14.30
CA LEU A 106 -0.32 5.25 -15.71
C LEU A 106 0.83 5.41 -16.71
N LYS A 107 2.04 5.73 -16.24
CA LYS A 107 3.24 5.86 -17.07
C LYS A 107 3.95 4.51 -17.27
N VAL A 108 3.88 3.61 -16.29
CA VAL A 108 4.56 2.31 -16.28
C VAL A 108 3.80 1.32 -17.15
#